data_AF-A0A0R4J6L0-F1
#
_entry.id   AF-A0A0R4J6L0-F1
#
_cell.length_a   1.000
_cell.length_b   1.000
_cell.length_c   1.000
_cell.angle_alpha   90.00
_cell.angle_beta   90.00
_cell.angle_gamma   90.00
#
_symmetry.space_group_name_H-M   'P 1'
#
loop_
_entity.id
_entity.type
_entity.pdbx_description
1 polymer ?
#
loop_
_entity_poly.entity_id
_entity_poly.type
_entity_poly.pdbx_seq_one_letter_code
_entity_poly.pdbx_strand_id
1 'polypeptide(L)'
;MKKTLKLLGAVILFIITGCQFNKPPPGYIAMWEKNGVTDFTEVGKALLECGMPTPYDRDPENQKLSPNDMVSIDACMVQSGFRYKDEEVERAGGWCYTFRAENLPNCRPGVVFPQRSVKKRLNSPFCKKYKNAPECQP
;
A
#
# COMPACT_ATOMS: atom_id res chain seq x y z
N MET A 1 -10.29 47.76 49.56
CA MET A 1 -10.56 47.91 48.11
C MET A 1 -10.29 46.58 47.42
N LYS A 2 -11.28 46.06 46.65
CA LYS A 2 -11.20 45.31 45.36
C LYS A 2 -10.21 44.12 45.26
N LYS A 3 -10.54 42.92 44.75
CA LYS A 3 -11.70 42.25 44.13
C LYS A 3 -11.37 40.75 44.21
N THR A 4 -12.26 39.92 44.75
CA THR A 4 -12.19 38.46 44.65
C THR A 4 -12.41 38.05 43.19
N LEU A 5 -11.36 37.57 42.52
CA LEU A 5 -11.49 37.07 41.15
C LEU A 5 -12.04 35.63 41.22
N LYS A 6 -13.36 35.51 41.03
CA LYS A 6 -14.00 34.27 40.59
C LYS A 6 -13.47 33.93 39.20
N LEU A 7 -12.80 32.79 39.05
CA LEU A 7 -12.74 32.08 37.78
C LEU A 7 -13.01 30.59 38.02
N LEU A 8 -14.31 30.29 38.06
CA LEU A 8 -14.84 29.07 37.46
C LEU A 8 -14.40 29.05 35.98
N GLY A 9 -13.87 27.94 35.49
CA GLY A 9 -13.67 27.80 34.05
C GLY A 9 -12.71 26.68 33.66
N ALA A 10 -13.21 25.45 33.70
CA ALA A 10 -12.86 24.37 32.77
C ALA A 10 -11.36 24.21 32.42
N VAL A 11 -10.59 23.54 33.28
CA VAL A 11 -9.42 22.82 32.79
C VAL A 11 -9.94 21.56 32.09
N ILE A 12 -10.02 21.69 30.77
CA ILE A 12 -10.39 20.66 29.81
C ILE A 12 -9.55 19.42 30.11
N LEU A 13 -10.24 18.32 30.50
CA LEU A 13 -9.71 16.97 30.35
C LEU A 13 -9.26 16.84 28.91
N PHE A 14 -7.95 16.84 28.64
CA PHE A 14 -7.43 16.34 27.38
C PHE A 14 -7.68 14.83 27.40
N ILE A 15 -8.84 14.42 26.88
CA ILE A 15 -9.01 13.10 26.31
C ILE A 15 -7.97 12.99 25.21
N ILE A 16 -6.82 12.43 25.58
CA ILE A 16 -5.95 11.67 24.70
C ILE A 16 -6.82 10.62 24.03
N THR A 17 -7.48 11.02 22.93
CA THR A 17 -7.93 10.08 21.92
C THR A 17 -6.72 9.24 21.57
N GLY A 18 -6.73 7.99 22.05
CA GLY A 18 -5.63 7.07 21.90
C GLY A 18 -5.24 7.05 20.43
N CYS A 19 -4.06 7.58 20.14
CA CYS A 19 -3.45 7.38 18.84
C CYS A 19 -3.39 5.86 18.64
N GLN A 20 -3.98 5.38 17.55
CA GLN A 20 -3.99 3.99 17.17
C GLN A 20 -2.58 3.56 16.69
N PHE A 21 -1.56 3.74 17.53
CA PHE A 21 -0.16 3.43 17.24
C PHE A 21 0.15 1.92 17.22
N ASN A 22 -0.85 1.07 17.53
CA ASN A 22 -0.72 -0.38 17.52
C ASN A 22 -1.23 -1.04 16.23
N LYS A 23 -1.66 -0.26 15.23
CA LYS A 23 -1.87 -0.82 13.89
C LYS A 23 -0.51 -0.84 13.20
N PRO A 24 -0.09 -1.97 12.60
CA PRO A 24 1.05 -1.94 11.70
C PRO A 24 0.84 -0.79 10.71
N PRO A 25 1.90 -0.03 10.35
CA PRO A 25 1.76 1.02 9.35
C PRO A 25 0.97 0.42 8.18
N PRO A 26 -0.07 1.11 7.72
CA PRO A 26 -0.96 0.54 6.74
C PRO A 26 -0.07 0.33 5.51
N GLY A 27 0.26 -0.94 5.25
CA GLY A 27 1.43 -1.30 4.41
C GLY A 27 1.19 -0.96 2.94
N TYR A 28 1.88 -1.63 2.01
CA TYR A 28 1.74 -1.39 0.58
C TYR A 28 0.28 -1.29 0.13
N ILE A 29 -0.59 -2.17 0.66
CA ILE A 29 -2.04 -2.18 0.41
C ILE A 29 -2.76 -0.85 0.69
N ALA A 30 -2.25 -0.02 1.59
CA ALA A 30 -2.86 1.24 1.94
C ALA A 30 -2.34 2.41 1.13
N MET A 31 -1.27 2.22 0.36
CA MET A 31 -0.71 3.23 -0.53
C MET A 31 -1.55 3.39 -1.80
N TRP A 32 -2.38 2.40 -2.14
CA TRP A 32 -3.15 2.38 -3.37
C TRP A 32 -4.61 2.73 -3.16
N GLU A 33 -5.21 3.34 -4.17
CA GLU A 33 -6.65 3.51 -4.31
C GLU A 33 -7.07 3.42 -5.78
N LYS A 34 -8.36 3.21 -6.00
CA LYS A 34 -8.98 3.21 -7.32
C LYS A 34 -10.20 4.11 -7.29
N ASN A 35 -10.30 5.05 -8.23
CA ASN A 35 -11.38 6.04 -8.29
C ASN A 35 -11.57 6.84 -6.98
N GLY A 36 -10.48 7.13 -6.25
CA GLY A 36 -10.54 7.85 -4.96
C GLY A 36 -11.10 7.04 -3.79
N VAL A 37 -11.27 5.72 -3.96
CA VAL A 37 -11.76 4.82 -2.93
C VAL A 37 -10.72 3.76 -2.62
N THR A 38 -10.49 3.53 -1.32
CA THR A 38 -9.66 2.43 -0.83
C THR A 38 -10.54 1.26 -0.43
N ASP A 39 -10.65 0.27 -1.30
CA ASP A 39 -11.12 -1.06 -0.92
C ASP A 39 -9.88 -1.94 -0.68
N PHE A 40 -9.56 -2.20 0.58
CA PHE A 40 -8.37 -2.99 0.95
C PHE A 40 -8.43 -4.41 0.39
N THR A 41 -9.60 -5.03 0.29
CA THR A 41 -9.71 -6.38 -0.26
C THR A 41 -9.42 -6.35 -1.76
N GLU A 42 -9.95 -5.37 -2.49
CA GLU A 42 -9.69 -5.26 -3.93
C GLU A 42 -8.24 -4.85 -4.23
N VAL A 43 -7.65 -3.94 -3.46
CA VAL A 43 -6.21 -3.63 -3.56
C VAL A 43 -5.36 -4.86 -3.25
N GLY A 44 -5.69 -5.59 -2.18
CA GLY A 44 -4.99 -6.82 -1.81
C GLY A 44 -5.08 -7.88 -2.90
N LYS A 45 -6.27 -8.08 -3.50
CA LYS A 45 -6.43 -8.95 -4.67
C LYS A 45 -5.56 -8.48 -5.83
N ALA A 46 -5.60 -7.19 -6.18
CA ALA A 46 -4.83 -6.65 -7.29
C ALA A 46 -3.32 -6.81 -7.10
N LEU A 47 -2.79 -6.53 -5.91
CA LEU A 47 -1.36 -6.71 -5.59
C LEU A 47 -0.92 -8.16 -5.79
N LEU A 48 -1.69 -9.12 -5.25
CA LEU A 48 -1.41 -10.54 -5.40
C LEU A 48 -1.52 -11.01 -6.87
N GLU A 49 -2.48 -10.46 -7.61
CA GLU A 49 -2.68 -10.77 -9.04
C GLU A 49 -1.57 -10.18 -9.92
N CYS A 50 -1.03 -9.03 -9.54
CA CYS A 50 0.13 -8.39 -10.17
C CYS A 50 1.44 -9.12 -9.85
N GLY A 51 1.49 -9.83 -8.72
CA GLY A 51 2.56 -10.75 -8.37
C GLY A 51 3.30 -10.42 -7.10
N MET A 52 2.74 -9.54 -6.26
CA MET A 52 3.22 -9.37 -4.91
C MET A 52 3.01 -10.70 -4.14
N PRO A 53 4.03 -11.23 -3.45
CA PRO A 53 3.90 -12.47 -2.67
C PRO A 53 2.88 -12.39 -1.55
N THR A 54 2.79 -11.24 -0.88
CA THR A 54 1.76 -10.90 0.11
C THR A 54 1.33 -9.44 -0.04
N PRO A 55 0.11 -9.07 0.35
CA PRO A 55 -0.34 -7.68 0.21
C PRO A 55 0.25 -6.73 1.28
N TYR A 56 1.10 -7.21 2.20
CA TYR A 56 1.58 -6.42 3.35
C TYR A 56 3.09 -6.16 3.28
N ASP A 57 3.54 -4.93 3.57
CA ASP A 57 4.95 -4.52 3.36
C ASP A 57 5.99 -5.38 4.07
N ARG A 58 5.82 -5.62 5.39
CA ARG A 58 6.84 -6.28 6.21
C ARG A 58 6.69 -7.81 6.23
N ASP A 59 6.49 -8.41 5.07
CA ASP A 59 6.50 -9.86 4.93
C ASP A 59 7.86 -10.34 4.39
N PRO A 60 8.48 -11.39 4.97
CA PRO A 60 9.74 -11.94 4.48
C PRO A 60 9.70 -12.37 3.00
N GLU A 61 8.53 -12.74 2.48
CA GLU A 61 8.38 -13.06 1.05
C GLU A 61 8.49 -11.81 0.17
N ASN A 62 7.98 -10.66 0.63
CA ASN A 62 8.10 -9.40 -0.09
C ASN A 62 9.52 -8.83 -0.06
N GLN A 63 10.29 -9.10 0.99
CA GLN A 63 11.70 -8.70 1.09
C GLN A 63 12.62 -9.38 0.06
N LYS A 64 12.14 -10.45 -0.59
CA LYS A 64 12.86 -11.15 -1.67
C LYS A 64 12.70 -10.47 -3.03
N LEU A 65 11.77 -9.51 -3.16
CA LEU A 65 11.54 -8.79 -4.40
C LEU A 65 12.71 -7.84 -4.69
N SER A 66 13.16 -7.86 -5.94
CA SER A 66 14.12 -6.86 -6.43
C SER A 66 13.39 -5.53 -6.73
N PRO A 67 14.12 -4.40 -6.78
CA PRO A 67 13.56 -3.14 -7.30
C PRO A 67 12.92 -3.30 -8.68
N ASN A 68 13.49 -4.16 -9.54
CA ASN A 68 12.95 -4.44 -10.87
C ASN A 68 11.59 -5.17 -10.81
N ASP A 69 11.39 -6.07 -9.84
CA ASP A 69 10.10 -6.73 -9.62
C ASP A 69 9.03 -5.72 -9.19
N MET A 70 9.41 -4.80 -8.30
CA MET A 70 8.51 -3.75 -7.82
C MET A 70 8.06 -2.82 -8.94
N VAL A 71 8.94 -2.46 -9.89
CA VAL A 71 8.55 -1.73 -11.12
C VAL A 71 7.42 -2.47 -11.87
N SER A 72 7.55 -3.80 -12.02
CA SER A 72 6.53 -4.58 -12.73
C SER A 72 5.21 -4.66 -11.97
N ILE A 73 5.25 -4.79 -10.65
CA ILE A 73 4.06 -4.85 -9.79
C ILE A 73 3.31 -3.53 -9.86
N ASP A 74 4.02 -2.40 -9.70
CA ASP A 74 3.43 -1.07 -9.74
C ASP A 74 2.84 -0.75 -11.10
N ALA A 75 3.55 -1.08 -12.18
CA ALA A 75 3.02 -0.87 -13.51
C ALA A 75 1.74 -1.69 -13.75
N CYS A 76 1.67 -2.93 -13.26
CA CYS A 76 0.45 -3.74 -13.32
C CYS A 76 -0.71 -3.12 -12.51
N MET A 77 -0.43 -2.57 -11.32
CA MET A 77 -1.41 -1.86 -10.50
C MET A 77 -1.95 -0.63 -11.24
N VAL A 78 -1.06 0.20 -11.79
CA VAL A 78 -1.43 1.40 -12.56
C VAL A 78 -2.25 1.04 -13.80
N GLN A 79 -1.83 0.03 -14.58
CA GLN A 79 -2.61 -0.46 -15.72
C GLN A 79 -4.00 -0.99 -15.34
N SER A 80 -4.15 -1.47 -14.10
CA SER A 80 -5.42 -1.94 -13.56
C SER A 80 -6.29 -0.80 -13.00
N GLY A 81 -5.88 0.46 -13.18
CA GLY A 81 -6.61 1.66 -12.77
C GLY A 81 -6.42 2.04 -11.30
N PHE A 82 -5.40 1.49 -10.63
CA PHE A 82 -5.02 1.95 -9.30
C PHE A 82 -4.00 3.09 -9.40
N ARG A 83 -3.96 3.94 -8.39
CA ARG A 83 -2.91 4.95 -8.23
C ARG A 83 -2.48 5.05 -6.78
N TYR A 84 -1.32 5.66 -6.57
CA TYR A 84 -0.89 6.03 -5.24
C TYR A 84 -1.85 7.09 -4.66
N LYS A 85 -2.13 7.00 -3.36
CA LYS A 85 -2.87 8.02 -2.62
C LYS A 85 -2.05 9.28 -2.44
N ASP A 86 -0.77 9.08 -2.19
CA ASP A 86 0.19 10.16 -2.04
C ASP A 86 0.59 10.65 -3.43
N GLU A 87 0.09 11.83 -3.79
CA GLU A 87 0.40 12.47 -5.06
C GLU A 87 1.88 12.80 -5.20
N GLU A 88 2.62 13.01 -4.11
CA GLU A 88 4.06 13.23 -4.17
C GLU A 88 4.78 11.97 -4.62
N VAL A 89 4.40 10.81 -4.07
CA VAL A 89 4.93 9.49 -4.49
C VAL A 89 4.59 9.21 -5.96
N GLU A 90 3.36 9.52 -6.37
CA GLU A 90 2.94 9.39 -7.77
C GLU A 90 3.78 10.28 -8.69
N ARG A 91 3.93 11.57 -8.33
CA ARG A 91 4.65 12.57 -9.12
C ARG A 91 6.16 12.35 -9.13
N ALA A 92 6.72 11.74 -8.08
CA ALA A 92 8.12 11.36 -8.02
C ALA A 92 8.49 10.29 -9.05
N GLY A 93 7.53 9.61 -9.70
CA GLY A 93 7.83 8.63 -10.76
C GLY A 93 8.19 7.24 -10.27
N GLY A 94 7.87 6.94 -9.00
CA GLY A 94 7.95 5.62 -8.39
C GLY A 94 9.34 4.96 -8.47
N TRP A 95 9.34 3.62 -8.59
CA TRP A 95 10.57 2.82 -8.57
C TRP A 95 11.56 3.18 -9.67
N CYS A 96 11.10 3.53 -10.88
CA CYS A 96 12.00 3.89 -11.97
C CYS A 96 12.75 5.19 -11.73
N TYR A 97 12.14 6.16 -11.05
CA TYR A 97 12.82 7.38 -10.65
C TYR A 97 13.80 7.14 -9.50
N THR A 98 13.35 6.43 -8.46
CA THR A 98 14.16 6.11 -7.28
C THR A 98 15.42 5.33 -7.65
N PHE A 99 15.30 4.36 -8.57
CA PHE A 99 16.38 3.46 -8.98
C PHE A 99 16.96 3.82 -10.36
N ARG A 100 16.82 5.07 -10.81
CA ARG A 100 17.26 5.51 -12.16
C ARG A 100 18.73 5.25 -12.46
N ALA A 101 19.59 5.31 -11.44
CA ALA A 101 21.03 5.08 -11.59
C ALA A 101 21.36 3.60 -11.90
N GLU A 102 20.47 2.67 -11.53
CA GLU A 102 20.66 1.23 -11.72
C GLU A 102 20.21 0.76 -13.11
N ASN A 103 19.55 1.61 -13.90
CA ASN A 103 19.09 1.32 -15.26
C ASN A 103 18.32 -0.02 -15.34
N LEU A 104 17.36 -0.18 -14.41
CA LEU A 104 16.55 -1.39 -14.26
C LEU A 104 15.90 -1.79 -15.61
N PRO A 105 15.93 -3.07 -16.00
CA PRO A 105 15.35 -3.53 -17.27
C PRO A 105 13.90 -3.09 -17.49
N ASN A 106 13.08 -3.14 -16.44
CA ASN A 106 11.67 -2.78 -16.50
C ASN A 106 11.40 -1.27 -16.64
N CYS A 107 12.42 -0.42 -16.46
CA CYS A 107 12.30 1.03 -16.65
C CYS A 107 12.61 1.49 -18.07
N ARG A 108 12.92 0.56 -18.98
CA ARG A 108 13.27 0.86 -20.37
C ARG A 108 12.00 1.08 -21.21
N PRO A 109 12.07 1.90 -22.27
CA PRO A 109 10.97 2.04 -23.22
C PRO A 109 10.58 0.70 -23.85
N GLY A 110 9.29 0.51 -24.12
CA GLY A 110 8.76 -0.68 -24.83
C GLY A 110 8.58 -1.93 -23.96
N VAL A 111 8.82 -1.85 -22.65
CA VAL A 111 8.54 -2.94 -21.72
C VAL A 111 7.03 -3.19 -21.66
N VAL A 112 6.64 -4.45 -21.83
CA VAL A 112 5.25 -4.90 -21.68
C VAL A 112 5.10 -5.54 -20.30
N PHE A 113 4.28 -4.91 -19.46
CA PHE A 113 4.01 -5.40 -18.12
C PHE A 113 2.89 -6.45 -18.10
N PRO A 114 2.93 -7.40 -17.15
CA PRO A 114 1.89 -8.39 -17.01
C PRO A 114 0.58 -7.75 -16.56
N GLN A 115 -0.53 -8.31 -17.04
CA GLN A 115 -1.86 -8.03 -16.51
C GLN A 115 -2.11 -8.82 -15.23
N ARG A 116 -3.14 -8.41 -14.48
CA ARG A 116 -3.64 -9.14 -13.32
C ARG A 116 -3.96 -10.60 -13.67
N SER A 117 -3.61 -11.51 -12.76
CA SER A 117 -3.88 -12.94 -12.91
C SER A 117 -4.43 -13.53 -11.62
N VAL A 118 -5.71 -13.92 -11.63
CA VAL A 118 -6.35 -14.67 -10.53
C VAL A 118 -5.55 -15.92 -10.17
N LYS A 119 -5.04 -16.63 -11.19
CA LYS A 119 -4.18 -17.80 -10.99
C LYS A 119 -2.92 -17.44 -10.19
N LYS A 120 -2.30 -16.28 -10.46
CA LYS A 120 -1.12 -15.82 -9.71
C LYS A 120 -1.48 -15.54 -8.26
N ARG A 121 -2.57 -14.83 -7.99
CA ARG A 121 -3.07 -14.54 -6.64
C ARG A 121 -3.32 -15.80 -5.82
N LEU A 122 -4.11 -16.73 -6.36
CA LEU A 122 -4.46 -17.96 -5.64
C LEU A 122 -3.26 -18.88 -5.38
N ASN A 123 -2.17 -18.73 -6.15
CA ASN A 123 -0.92 -19.46 -5.96
C ASN A 123 0.16 -18.70 -5.17
N SER A 124 -0.12 -17.47 -4.73
CA SER A 124 0.79 -16.66 -3.93
C SER A 124 1.13 -17.34 -2.58
N PRO A 125 2.31 -17.07 -1.99
CA PRO A 125 2.63 -17.52 -0.64
C PRO A 125 1.53 -17.16 0.37
N PHE A 126 0.97 -15.95 0.26
CA PHE A 126 -0.13 -15.50 1.10
C PHE A 126 -1.36 -16.42 1.01
N CYS A 127 -1.89 -16.69 -0.19
CA CYS A 127 -3.10 -17.49 -0.33
C CYS A 127 -2.90 -18.98 -0.10
N LYS A 128 -1.68 -19.50 -0.29
CA LYS A 128 -1.34 -20.87 0.13
C LYS A 128 -1.43 -21.04 1.66
N LYS A 129 -1.02 -20.01 2.40
CA LYS A 129 -1.02 -19.98 3.87
C LYS A 129 -2.39 -19.62 4.46
N TYR A 130 -3.07 -18.62 3.90
CA TYR A 130 -4.31 -18.04 4.41
C TYR A 130 -5.48 -18.26 3.44
N LYS A 131 -5.82 -19.53 3.17
CA LYS A 131 -6.83 -19.92 2.17
C LYS A 131 -8.21 -19.28 2.38
N ASN A 132 -8.56 -18.95 3.62
CA ASN A 132 -9.86 -18.39 3.99
C ASN A 132 -9.88 -16.85 4.03
N ALA A 133 -8.76 -16.19 3.70
CA ALA A 133 -8.72 -14.74 3.63
C ALA A 133 -9.65 -14.22 2.51
N PRO A 134 -10.28 -13.04 2.66
CA PRO A 134 -11.13 -12.45 1.63
C PRO A 134 -10.42 -12.27 0.27
N GLU A 135 -9.14 -11.95 0.30
CA GLU A 135 -8.28 -11.78 -0.88
C GLU A 135 -7.98 -13.12 -1.57
N CYS A 136 -8.28 -14.26 -0.94
CA CYS A 136 -7.99 -15.59 -1.47
C CYS A 136 -9.23 -16.35 -1.92
N GLN A 137 -10.41 -15.74 -1.81
CA GLN A 137 -11.64 -16.27 -2.39
C GLN A 137 -11.64 -16.08 -3.91
N PRO A 138 -12.18 -17.04 -4.70
CA PRO A 138 -12.25 -16.96 -6.16
C PRO A 138 -12.69 -15.59 -6.67
#